data_AF-A0A1V1P9E4-F1
#
_entry.id   AF-A0A1V1P9E4-F1
#
_cell.length_a   1.000
_cell.length_b   1.000
_cell.length_c   1.000
_cell.angle_alpha   90.00
_cell.angle_beta   90.00
_cell.angle_gamma   90.00
#
_symmetry.space_group_name_H-M   'P 1'
#
loop_
_entity.id
_entity.type
_entity.pdbx_description
1 polymer ?
#
loop_
_entity_poly.entity_id
_entity_poly.type
_entity_poly.pdbx_seq_one_letter_code
_entity_poly.pdbx_strand_id
1 'polypeptide(L)'
;MHYINYFPHREIGILNYYLDETSEALKYLEKSIAFESSPRAVYYLNCVRRAISQKHANDIKPPSIAMHFPDAILSGNHYVTQKYHQSVSGQISDNEYVQSIWLDHQNLMMENFSPTISVNEVISLSAGENIIHITAADVSGNVSEFTQRIVLDIIGPIISISSPTEHLLKTSILKGYITDQSGIQTLDITVNGTTYSYPVQPKTYQIDLNYPLPQISPIVSIQIDVQDLVGNHASLVVLDKYKQARSSSIMLASNDIFFCKRCSTKKACDRH
;
A
#
# COMPACT_ATOMS: atom_id res chain seq x y z
N MET A 1 -24.52 -20.53 -43.79
CA MET A 1 -23.14 -20.24 -44.26
C MET A 1 -22.23 -20.29 -43.05
N HIS A 2 -21.39 -21.32 -42.93
CA HIS A 2 -20.30 -21.33 -41.95
C HIS A 2 -19.15 -20.52 -42.55
N TYR A 3 -18.96 -19.28 -42.08
CA TYR A 3 -17.72 -18.56 -42.35
C TYR A 3 -16.62 -19.25 -41.53
N ILE A 4 -15.67 -19.88 -42.22
CA ILE A 4 -14.40 -20.24 -41.59
C ILE A 4 -13.66 -18.93 -41.42
N ASN A 5 -13.46 -18.49 -40.17
CA ASN A 5 -12.63 -17.34 -39.88
C ASN A 5 -11.19 -17.69 -40.32
N TYR A 6 -10.78 -17.17 -41.48
CA TYR A 6 -9.46 -17.39 -42.05
C TYR A 6 -8.53 -16.25 -41.65
N PHE A 7 -7.39 -16.61 -41.07
CA PHE A 7 -6.40 -15.68 -40.52
C PHE A 7 -5.10 -15.77 -41.34
N PRO A 8 -5.01 -15.10 -42.51
CA PRO A 8 -3.89 -15.28 -43.44
C PRO A 8 -2.54 -14.96 -42.79
N HIS A 9 -2.45 -13.84 -42.06
CA HIS A 9 -1.23 -13.45 -41.38
C HIS A 9 -0.81 -14.45 -40.31
N ARG A 10 -1.76 -15.03 -39.57
CA ARG A 10 -1.48 -16.09 -38.60
C ARG A 10 -0.87 -17.30 -39.29
N GLU A 11 -1.52 -17.84 -40.32
CA GLU A 11 -1.04 -19.06 -40.97
C GLU A 11 0.30 -18.85 -41.67
N ILE A 12 0.52 -17.70 -42.32
CA ILE A 12 1.83 -17.34 -42.90
C ILE A 12 2.90 -17.27 -41.80
N GLY A 13 2.62 -16.60 -40.67
CA GLY A 13 3.57 -16.49 -39.57
C GLY A 13 3.93 -17.85 -38.96
N ILE A 14 2.96 -18.75 -38.82
CA ILE A 14 3.18 -20.13 -38.36
C ILE A 14 4.05 -20.92 -39.34
N LEU A 15 3.81 -20.79 -40.66
CA LEU A 15 4.64 -21.46 -41.67
C LEU A 15 6.10 -20.99 -41.59
N ASN A 16 6.33 -19.68 -41.49
CA ASN A 16 7.68 -19.13 -41.33
C ASN A 16 8.38 -19.62 -40.06
N TYR A 17 7.63 -19.79 -38.95
CA TYR A 17 8.18 -20.37 -37.72
C TYR A 17 8.71 -21.80 -37.95
N TYR A 18 7.97 -22.65 -38.66
CA TYR A 18 8.41 -24.01 -38.98
C TYR A 18 9.54 -24.07 -40.01
N LEU A 19 9.72 -23.02 -40.81
CA LEU A 19 10.84 -22.86 -41.72
C LEU A 19 12.10 -22.26 -41.04
N ASP A 20 12.05 -22.02 -39.73
CA ASP A 20 13.10 -21.36 -38.93
C ASP A 20 13.39 -19.89 -39.35
N GLU A 21 12.48 -19.29 -40.13
CA GLU A 21 12.52 -17.89 -40.57
C GLU A 21 11.92 -16.97 -39.49
N THR A 22 12.58 -16.89 -38.34
CA THR A 22 12.05 -16.24 -37.13
C THR A 22 11.68 -14.76 -37.31
N SER A 23 12.42 -14.01 -38.13
CA SER A 23 12.14 -12.59 -38.40
C SER A 23 10.83 -12.39 -39.18
N GLU A 24 10.57 -13.21 -40.20
CA GLU A 24 9.31 -13.15 -40.95
C GLU A 24 8.15 -13.73 -40.14
N ALA A 25 8.38 -14.80 -39.38
CA ALA A 25 7.39 -15.34 -38.44
C ALA A 25 6.91 -14.28 -37.44
N LEU A 26 7.85 -13.57 -36.80
CA LEU A 26 7.55 -12.50 -35.84
C LEU A 26 6.68 -11.43 -36.47
N LYS A 27 7.11 -10.89 -37.61
CA LYS A 27 6.42 -9.84 -38.37
C LYS A 27 4.99 -10.21 -38.73
N TYR A 28 4.74 -11.43 -39.21
CA TYR A 28 3.39 -11.85 -39.60
C TYR A 28 2.50 -12.19 -38.41
N LEU A 29 3.05 -12.75 -37.33
CA LEU A 29 2.28 -13.03 -36.12
C LEU A 29 1.89 -11.75 -35.38
N GLU A 30 2.78 -10.75 -35.31
CA GLU A 30 2.45 -9.43 -34.75
C GLU A 30 1.36 -8.73 -35.56
N LYS A 31 1.44 -8.78 -36.90
CA LYS A 31 0.36 -8.30 -37.77
C LYS A 31 -0.95 -9.04 -37.53
N SER A 32 -0.90 -10.35 -37.31
CA SER A 32 -2.09 -11.13 -37.03
C SER A 32 -2.75 -10.67 -35.74
N ILE A 33 -1.99 -10.50 -34.65
CA ILE A 33 -2.54 -10.08 -33.35
C ILE A 33 -3.07 -8.65 -33.40
N ALA A 34 -2.36 -7.75 -34.11
CA ALA A 34 -2.79 -6.37 -34.29
C ALA A 34 -4.10 -6.25 -35.09
N PHE A 35 -4.35 -7.18 -36.03
CA PHE A 35 -5.60 -7.22 -36.79
C PHE A 35 -6.73 -7.90 -36.00
N GLU A 36 -6.49 -9.14 -35.53
CA GLU A 36 -7.42 -9.90 -34.71
C GLU A 36 -6.64 -10.91 -33.87
N SER A 37 -6.59 -10.66 -32.55
CA SER A 37 -5.93 -11.55 -31.61
C SER A 37 -6.61 -12.92 -31.57
N SER A 38 -5.81 -13.99 -31.50
CA SER A 38 -6.32 -15.33 -31.25
C SER A 38 -5.33 -16.10 -30.37
N PRO A 39 -5.80 -17.01 -29.49
CA PRO A 39 -4.92 -17.80 -28.63
C PRO A 39 -3.83 -18.55 -29.40
N ARG A 40 -4.15 -19.02 -30.62
CA ARG A 40 -3.18 -19.68 -31.49
C ARG A 40 -2.11 -18.72 -32.00
N ALA A 41 -2.47 -17.50 -32.41
CA ALA A 41 -1.48 -16.51 -32.85
C ALA A 41 -0.55 -16.10 -31.70
N VAL A 42 -1.11 -15.84 -30.52
CA VAL A 42 -0.37 -15.54 -29.28
C VAL A 42 0.62 -16.65 -28.92
N TYR A 43 0.16 -17.91 -28.93
CA TYR A 43 1.02 -19.07 -28.64
C TYR A 43 2.23 -19.14 -29.55
N TYR A 44 2.03 -19.04 -30.87
CA TYR A 44 3.14 -19.11 -31.83
C TYR A 44 4.03 -17.87 -31.77
N LEU A 45 3.48 -16.70 -31.46
CA LEU A 45 4.29 -15.49 -31.26
C LEU A 45 5.27 -15.66 -30.10
N ASN A 46 4.79 -16.18 -28.97
CA ASN A 46 5.65 -16.48 -27.81
C ASN A 46 6.69 -17.55 -28.14
N CYS A 47 6.34 -18.56 -28.96
CA CYS A 47 7.31 -19.55 -29.44
C CYS A 47 8.42 -18.94 -30.30
N VAL A 48 8.06 -18.02 -31.21
CA VAL A 48 9.02 -17.28 -32.04
C VAL A 48 9.93 -16.40 -31.20
N ARG A 49 9.36 -15.62 -30.26
CA ARG A 49 10.12 -14.74 -29.36
C ARG A 49 11.17 -15.52 -28.56
N ARG A 50 10.78 -16.65 -27.98
CA ARG A 50 11.71 -17.56 -27.29
C ARG A 50 12.78 -18.12 -28.23
N ALA A 51 12.42 -18.51 -29.46
CA ALA A 51 13.40 -19.03 -30.43
C ALA A 51 14.42 -17.95 -30.87
N ILE A 52 14.00 -16.69 -30.98
CA ILE A 52 14.89 -15.56 -31.27
C ILE A 52 15.90 -15.37 -30.13
N SER A 53 15.42 -15.31 -28.89
CA SER A 53 16.25 -15.20 -27.68
C SER A 53 17.29 -16.31 -27.57
N GLN A 54 16.90 -17.55 -27.86
CA GLN A 54 17.83 -18.69 -27.87
C GLN A 54 18.95 -18.56 -28.91
N LYS A 55 18.71 -17.88 -30.05
CA LYS A 55 19.73 -17.64 -31.09
C LYS A 55 20.66 -16.49 -30.73
N HIS A 56 20.19 -15.51 -29.97
CA HIS A 56 20.96 -14.35 -29.52
C HIS A 56 21.81 -14.67 -28.28
N ALA A 57 22.70 -15.67 -28.38
CA ALA A 57 23.71 -16.02 -27.37
C ALA A 57 23.24 -15.84 -25.91
N ASN A 58 22.49 -16.81 -25.36
CA ASN A 58 22.00 -16.90 -23.98
C ASN A 58 22.08 -15.58 -23.19
N ASP A 59 21.02 -14.78 -23.26
CA ASP A 59 20.88 -13.63 -22.38
C ASP A 59 21.16 -14.02 -20.93
N ILE A 60 21.92 -13.19 -20.22
CA ILE A 60 22.29 -13.37 -18.82
C ILE A 60 21.75 -12.26 -17.92
N LYS A 61 21.09 -11.25 -18.51
CA LYS A 61 20.56 -10.13 -17.75
C LYS A 61 19.15 -10.48 -17.30
N PRO A 62 18.86 -10.48 -16.00
CA PRO A 62 17.50 -10.71 -15.54
C PRO A 62 16.62 -9.46 -15.77
N PRO A 63 15.29 -9.64 -15.77
CA PRO A 63 14.36 -8.52 -15.87
C PRO A 63 14.59 -7.45 -14.79
N SER A 64 14.42 -6.18 -15.15
CA SER A 64 14.36 -5.06 -14.21
C SER A 64 12.94 -4.85 -13.70
N ILE A 65 12.76 -4.76 -12.37
CA ILE A 65 11.47 -4.56 -11.72
C ILE A 65 11.42 -3.15 -11.12
N ALA A 66 10.49 -2.31 -11.58
CA ALA A 66 10.27 -0.96 -11.07
C ALA A 66 8.82 -0.78 -10.60
N MET A 67 8.61 -0.78 -9.28
CA MET A 67 7.27 -0.79 -8.67
C MET A 67 6.98 0.49 -7.87
N HIS A 68 5.69 0.79 -7.76
CA HIS A 68 5.13 1.94 -7.10
C HIS A 68 3.91 1.56 -6.25
N PHE A 69 3.81 2.21 -5.08
CA PHE A 69 2.81 1.93 -4.06
C PHE A 69 2.06 3.24 -3.71
N PRO A 70 1.15 3.71 -4.57
CA PRO A 70 0.56 5.05 -4.47
C PRO A 70 -0.34 5.24 -3.23
N ASP A 71 -0.90 4.15 -2.70
CA ASP A 71 -1.81 4.17 -1.54
C ASP A 71 -1.11 4.17 -0.18
N ALA A 72 0.22 4.29 -0.15
CA ALA A 72 1.00 4.27 1.08
C ALA A 72 2.09 5.33 1.10
N ILE A 73 2.50 5.72 2.30
CA ILE A 73 3.53 6.73 2.54
C ILE A 73 4.86 6.02 2.79
N LEU A 74 5.92 6.45 2.11
CA LEU A 74 7.26 5.92 2.33
C LEU A 74 7.83 6.44 3.67
N SER A 75 8.06 5.52 4.62
CA SER A 75 8.70 5.79 5.90
C SER A 75 10.03 5.03 5.98
N GLY A 76 11.13 5.73 5.70
CA GLY A 76 12.45 5.10 5.63
C GLY A 76 12.56 4.17 4.43
N ASN A 77 12.58 2.85 4.66
CA ASN A 77 12.70 1.80 3.63
C ASN A 77 11.43 0.96 3.46
N HIS A 78 10.34 1.30 4.16
CA HIS A 78 9.07 0.60 4.08
C HIS A 78 7.94 1.59 3.83
N TYR A 79 6.79 1.08 3.42
CA TYR A 79 5.58 1.87 3.26
C TYR A 79 4.64 1.68 4.46
N VAL A 80 3.86 2.71 4.79
CA VAL A 80 2.81 2.63 5.81
C VAL A 80 1.50 3.13 5.21
N THR A 81 0.40 2.47 5.51
CA THR A 81 -0.95 2.87 5.07
C THR A 81 -1.99 2.49 6.12
N GLN A 82 -3.14 3.18 6.10
CA GLN A 82 -4.34 2.79 6.86
C GLN A 82 -5.36 2.04 5.99
N LYS A 83 -5.06 1.79 4.71
CA LYS A 83 -5.96 1.12 3.77
C LYS A 83 -5.72 -0.38 3.74
N TYR A 84 -6.80 -1.17 3.88
CA TYR A 84 -6.75 -2.64 3.77
C TYR A 84 -6.39 -3.16 2.38
N HIS A 85 -6.47 -2.32 1.35
CA HIS A 85 -6.12 -2.66 -0.02
C HIS A 85 -5.03 -1.72 -0.52
N GLN A 86 -3.97 -2.29 -1.08
CA GLN A 86 -2.86 -1.57 -1.64
C GLN A 86 -2.82 -1.77 -3.15
N SER A 87 -2.87 -0.68 -3.91
CA SER A 87 -2.55 -0.72 -5.34
C SER A 87 -1.05 -0.94 -5.53
N VAL A 88 -0.68 -1.88 -6.39
CA VAL A 88 0.70 -2.15 -6.79
C VAL A 88 0.77 -1.89 -8.29
N SER A 89 1.48 -0.84 -8.69
CA SER A 89 1.64 -0.49 -10.10
C SER A 89 3.11 -0.35 -10.46
N GLY A 90 3.43 -0.57 -11.73
CA GLY A 90 4.82 -0.45 -12.15
C GLY A 90 5.10 -1.01 -13.52
N GLN A 91 6.39 -1.12 -13.81
CA GLN A 91 6.89 -1.64 -15.07
C GLN A 91 7.96 -2.68 -14.80
N ILE A 92 7.85 -3.81 -15.49
CA ILE A 92 8.87 -4.85 -15.54
C ILE A 92 9.39 -4.87 -16.97
N SER A 93 10.69 -4.76 -17.14
CA SER A 93 11.31 -4.70 -18.46
C SER A 93 12.52 -5.60 -18.54
N ASP A 94 12.83 -6.02 -19.75
CA ASP A 94 13.96 -6.86 -20.08
C ASP A 94 14.55 -6.44 -21.44
N ASN A 95 15.82 -6.74 -21.69
CA ASN A 95 16.43 -6.42 -23.00
C ASN A 95 15.96 -7.34 -24.12
N GLU A 96 15.33 -8.47 -23.80
CA GLU A 96 14.63 -9.34 -24.75
C GLU A 96 13.15 -9.41 -24.44
N TYR A 97 12.73 -10.36 -23.61
CA TYR A 97 11.31 -10.61 -23.33
C TYR A 97 11.11 -11.14 -21.92
N VAL A 98 10.28 -10.43 -21.16
CA VAL A 98 9.71 -10.96 -19.92
C VAL A 98 8.71 -12.06 -20.27
N GLN A 99 8.89 -13.23 -19.66
CA GLN A 99 8.07 -14.43 -19.89
C GLN A 99 6.97 -14.60 -18.83
N SER A 100 7.27 -14.27 -17.58
CA SER A 100 6.37 -14.57 -16.47
C SER A 100 6.63 -13.66 -15.28
N ILE A 101 5.55 -13.32 -14.56
CA ILE A 101 5.57 -12.48 -13.37
C ILE A 101 4.75 -13.17 -12.29
N TRP A 102 5.28 -13.19 -11.07
CA TRP A 102 4.56 -13.64 -9.88
C TRP A 102 4.47 -12.51 -8.87
N LEU A 103 3.29 -12.35 -8.28
CA LEU A 103 3.01 -11.45 -7.16
C LEU A 103 2.48 -12.30 -6.00
N ASP A 104 3.19 -12.32 -4.87
CA ASP A 104 2.85 -13.13 -3.69
C ASP A 104 2.51 -14.59 -4.02
N HIS A 105 3.36 -15.20 -4.85
CA HIS A 105 3.24 -16.56 -5.40
C HIS A 105 2.10 -16.79 -6.41
N GLN A 106 1.27 -15.78 -6.69
CA GLN A 106 0.26 -15.83 -7.73
C GLN A 106 0.87 -15.44 -9.07
N ASN A 107 0.73 -16.28 -10.08
CA ASN A 107 1.18 -15.97 -11.44
C ASN A 107 0.25 -14.91 -12.05
N LEU A 108 0.80 -13.75 -12.42
CA LEU A 108 0.08 -12.75 -13.19
C LEU A 108 -0.02 -13.23 -14.64
N MET A 109 -1.23 -13.59 -15.06
CA MET A 109 -1.45 -14.16 -16.38
C MET A 109 -1.05 -13.16 -17.47
N MET A 110 -0.09 -13.58 -18.29
CA MET A 110 0.37 -12.83 -19.45
C MET A 110 -0.06 -13.54 -20.72
N GLU A 111 -0.63 -12.80 -21.66
CA GLU A 111 -0.92 -13.34 -22.99
C GLU A 111 0.36 -13.39 -23.83
N ASN A 112 1.10 -12.29 -23.89
CA ASN A 112 2.27 -12.14 -24.76
C ASN A 112 3.53 -11.88 -23.96
N PHE A 113 4.62 -12.57 -24.32
CA PHE A 113 5.96 -12.20 -23.84
C PHE A 113 6.34 -10.85 -24.43
N SER A 114 6.81 -9.93 -23.62
CA SER A 114 7.04 -8.54 -24.03
C SER A 114 8.35 -8.03 -23.43
N PRO A 115 9.12 -7.17 -24.13
CA PRO A 115 10.28 -6.50 -23.54
C PRO A 115 9.88 -5.65 -22.33
N THR A 116 8.62 -5.23 -22.27
CA THR A 116 8.10 -4.35 -21.22
C THR A 116 6.65 -4.71 -20.89
N ILE A 117 6.34 -4.82 -19.60
CA ILE A 117 5.01 -5.13 -19.08
C ILE A 117 4.65 -4.12 -18.00
N SER A 118 3.45 -3.56 -18.10
CA SER A 118 2.86 -2.75 -17.03
C SER A 118 2.08 -3.64 -16.08
N VAL A 119 2.39 -3.52 -14.79
CA VAL A 119 1.66 -4.18 -13.69
C VAL A 119 0.72 -3.16 -13.08
N ASN A 120 -0.53 -3.56 -12.84
CA ASN A 120 -1.55 -2.76 -12.13
C ASN A 120 -2.45 -3.71 -11.35
N GLU A 121 -2.03 -4.07 -10.15
CA GLU A 121 -2.72 -5.03 -9.29
C GLU A 121 -3.19 -4.37 -7.99
N VAL A 122 -4.10 -5.04 -7.29
CA VAL A 122 -4.54 -4.64 -5.95
C VAL A 122 -4.40 -5.83 -5.03
N ILE A 123 -3.62 -5.67 -3.96
CA ILE A 123 -3.43 -6.70 -2.95
C ILE A 123 -4.19 -6.35 -1.67
N SER A 124 -4.55 -7.38 -0.90
CA SER A 124 -5.15 -7.21 0.43
C SER A 124 -4.08 -7.30 1.51
N LEU A 125 -4.10 -6.37 2.45
CA LEU A 125 -3.17 -6.32 3.58
C LEU A 125 -3.80 -6.90 4.85
N SER A 126 -2.99 -7.58 5.64
CA SER A 126 -3.29 -7.94 7.02
C SER A 126 -2.82 -6.84 7.96
N ALA A 127 -3.46 -6.70 9.13
CA ALA A 127 -3.02 -5.72 10.12
C ALA A 127 -1.56 -5.94 10.52
N GLY A 128 -0.79 -4.86 10.65
CA GLY A 128 0.65 -4.92 10.92
C GLY A 128 1.48 -5.13 9.65
N GLU A 129 2.57 -5.89 9.75
CA GLU A 129 3.54 -6.06 8.68
C GLU A 129 3.04 -6.99 7.55
N ASN A 130 3.23 -6.54 6.32
CA ASN A 130 3.03 -7.30 5.09
C ASN A 130 4.29 -7.21 4.25
N ILE A 131 4.69 -8.32 3.62
CA ILE A 131 5.84 -8.36 2.71
C ILE A 131 5.32 -8.76 1.35
N ILE A 132 5.49 -7.88 0.38
CA ILE A 132 5.10 -8.10 -1.01
C ILE A 132 6.31 -8.68 -1.72
N HIS A 133 6.12 -9.81 -2.40
CA HIS A 133 7.13 -10.48 -3.19
C HIS A 133 6.75 -10.45 -4.66
N ILE A 134 7.62 -9.87 -5.49
CA ILE A 134 7.47 -9.88 -6.95
C ILE A 134 8.66 -10.61 -7.55
N THR A 135 8.38 -11.61 -8.36
CA THR A 135 9.40 -12.35 -9.11
C THR A 135 9.09 -12.19 -10.60
N ALA A 136 10.10 -11.92 -11.41
CA ALA A 136 9.98 -11.92 -12.86
C ALA A 136 11.02 -12.83 -13.48
N ALA A 137 10.65 -13.52 -14.56
CA ALA A 137 11.58 -14.31 -15.34
C ALA A 137 11.48 -13.96 -16.82
N ASP A 138 12.61 -13.96 -17.51
CA ASP A 138 12.69 -13.80 -18.96
C ASP A 138 12.54 -15.14 -19.70
N VAL A 139 12.59 -15.09 -21.03
CA VAL A 139 12.52 -16.27 -21.90
C VAL A 139 13.81 -17.12 -21.93
N SER A 140 14.91 -16.58 -21.40
CA SER A 140 16.23 -17.22 -21.29
C SER A 140 16.41 -17.93 -19.93
N GLY A 141 15.49 -17.72 -18.99
CA GLY A 141 15.47 -18.32 -17.66
C GLY A 141 16.13 -17.48 -16.58
N ASN A 142 16.54 -16.24 -16.85
CA ASN A 142 17.06 -15.35 -15.82
C ASN A 142 15.91 -14.83 -14.97
N VAL A 143 16.15 -14.69 -13.67
CA VAL A 143 15.14 -14.33 -12.67
C VAL A 143 15.57 -13.11 -11.88
N SER A 144 14.64 -12.20 -11.63
CA SER A 144 14.79 -11.12 -10.66
C SER A 144 13.70 -11.19 -9.59
N GLU A 145 14.05 -10.73 -8.40
CA GLU A 145 13.15 -10.66 -7.25
C GLU A 145 13.14 -9.23 -6.70
N PHE A 146 11.96 -8.81 -6.28
CA PHE A 146 11.74 -7.54 -5.61
C PHE A 146 10.87 -7.78 -4.38
N THR A 147 11.27 -7.22 -3.24
CA THR A 147 10.54 -7.32 -1.99
C THR A 147 10.25 -5.95 -1.41
N GLN A 148 9.00 -5.69 -1.06
CA GLN A 148 8.62 -4.46 -0.39
C GLN A 148 7.84 -4.75 0.90
N ARG A 149 8.33 -4.21 2.02
CA ARG A 149 7.59 -4.18 3.28
C ARG A 149 6.57 -3.06 3.27
N ILE A 150 5.33 -3.39 3.64
CA ILE A 150 4.23 -2.44 3.88
C ILE A 150 3.60 -2.73 5.23
N VAL A 151 3.41 -1.70 6.04
CA VAL A 151 2.73 -1.80 7.34
C VAL A 151 1.32 -1.24 7.20
N LEU A 152 0.32 -2.07 7.49
CA LEU A 152 -1.05 -1.62 7.68
C LEU A 152 -1.21 -1.14 9.12
N ASP A 153 -1.25 0.18 9.30
CA ASP A 153 -1.50 0.83 10.58
C ASP A 153 -2.90 1.44 10.60
N ILE A 154 -3.75 0.87 11.45
CA ILE A 154 -5.15 1.28 11.65
C ILE A 154 -5.40 1.76 13.09
N ILE A 155 -4.34 1.90 13.89
CA ILE A 155 -4.41 2.22 15.32
C ILE A 155 -3.94 3.65 15.48
N GLY A 156 -4.72 4.47 16.18
CA GLY A 156 -4.34 5.85 16.46
C GLY A 156 -3.27 5.96 17.56
N PRO A 157 -2.62 7.14 17.66
CA PRO A 157 -1.62 7.42 18.70
C PRO A 157 -2.15 7.17 20.11
N ILE A 158 -1.26 6.75 21.01
CA ILE A 158 -1.57 6.63 22.43
C ILE A 158 -1.22 7.96 23.12
N ILE A 159 -2.19 8.52 23.85
CA ILE A 159 -2.00 9.75 24.64
C ILE A 159 -2.01 9.39 26.12
N SER A 160 -0.96 9.77 26.86
CA SER A 160 -0.85 9.58 28.30
C SER A 160 -0.52 10.90 28.98
N ILE A 161 -1.42 11.37 29.85
CA ILE A 161 -1.27 12.65 30.56
C ILE A 161 -1.12 12.40 32.05
N SER A 162 -0.07 13.00 32.63
CA SER A 162 0.30 12.86 34.05
C SER A 162 0.02 14.14 34.87
N SER A 163 -0.43 15.21 34.23
CA SER A 163 -0.61 16.53 34.80
C SER A 163 -1.61 17.33 33.95
N PRO A 164 -2.41 18.24 34.51
CA PRO A 164 -1.85 19.42 35.17
C PRO A 164 -1.44 19.12 36.61
N THR A 165 -0.15 19.26 36.90
CA THR A 165 0.36 19.36 38.27
C THR A 165 -0.10 20.72 38.78
N GLU A 166 -1.01 20.70 39.75
CA GLU A 166 -1.34 21.90 40.53
C GLU A 166 -0.06 22.47 41.13
N HIS A 167 0.38 23.62 40.64
CA HIS A 167 1.25 24.47 41.42
C HIS A 167 0.64 25.85 41.52
N LEU A 168 0.43 26.24 42.79
CA LEU A 168 -0.08 27.50 43.31
C LEU A 168 0.63 28.78 42.83
N LEU A 169 1.45 28.74 41.77
CA LEU A 169 2.25 29.87 41.30
C LEU A 169 2.26 29.91 39.76
N LYS A 170 1.32 30.70 39.22
CA LYS A 170 1.38 31.46 37.96
C LYS A 170 1.63 30.74 36.62
N THR A 171 1.92 29.44 36.50
CA THR A 171 1.93 28.74 35.19
C THR A 171 1.59 27.27 35.36
N SER A 172 0.37 26.86 34.97
CA SER A 172 0.03 25.44 34.84
C SER A 172 0.74 24.86 33.61
N ILE A 173 1.32 23.67 33.73
CA ILE A 173 2.00 22.98 32.64
C ILE A 173 1.25 21.67 32.38
N LEU A 174 0.97 21.36 31.12
CA LEU A 174 0.45 20.06 30.68
C LEU A 174 1.63 19.12 30.44
N LYS A 175 1.66 17.98 31.14
CA LYS A 175 2.75 16.99 31.02
C LYS A 175 2.21 15.61 30.69
N GLY A 176 2.97 14.87 29.91
CA GLY A 176 2.61 13.53 29.48
C GLY A 176 3.55 12.99 28.43
N TYR A 177 3.13 11.93 27.76
CA TYR A 177 3.78 11.44 26.55
C TYR A 177 2.73 11.02 25.53
N ILE A 178 3.11 11.13 24.26
CA ILE A 178 2.32 10.66 23.13
C ILE A 178 3.21 9.74 22.32
N THR A 179 2.71 8.58 21.92
CA THR A 179 3.49 7.58 21.17
C THR A 179 2.68 6.99 20.03
N ASP A 180 3.33 6.77 18.90
CA ASP A 180 2.76 6.11 17.73
C ASP A 180 3.85 5.35 16.95
N GLN A 181 3.51 4.19 16.39
CA GLN A 181 4.46 3.33 15.67
C GLN A 181 4.68 3.75 14.21
N SER A 182 3.67 4.34 13.54
CA SER A 182 3.84 4.94 12.21
C SER A 182 4.49 6.33 12.28
N GLY A 183 4.39 6.97 13.44
CA GLY A 183 4.97 8.27 13.74
C GLY A 183 3.91 9.36 13.81
N ILE A 184 4.17 10.39 14.61
CA ILE A 184 3.23 11.48 14.89
C ILE A 184 3.40 12.56 13.81
N GLN A 185 2.29 12.99 13.21
CA GLN A 185 2.26 13.99 12.14
C GLN A 185 1.78 15.35 12.64
N THR A 186 0.73 15.38 13.44
CA THR A 186 0.21 16.62 14.04
C THR A 186 -0.15 16.40 15.51
N LEU A 187 -0.03 17.47 16.28
CA LEU A 187 -0.50 17.55 17.65
C LEU A 187 -1.05 18.96 17.86
N ASP A 188 -2.33 19.04 18.18
CA ASP A 188 -3.02 20.28 18.50
C ASP A 188 -3.53 20.23 19.95
N ILE A 189 -3.39 21.34 20.66
CA ILE A 189 -3.83 21.50 22.03
C ILE A 189 -4.85 22.63 22.05
N THR A 190 -6.10 22.32 22.38
CA THR A 190 -7.19 23.28 22.46
C THR A 190 -7.50 23.60 23.92
N VAL A 191 -7.31 24.85 24.33
CA VAL A 191 -7.61 25.33 25.69
C VAL A 191 -8.80 26.28 25.63
N ASN A 192 -9.89 25.96 26.32
CA ASN A 192 -11.13 26.74 26.33
C ASN A 192 -11.62 27.14 24.92
N GLY A 193 -11.46 26.26 23.94
CA GLY A 193 -11.85 26.47 22.54
C GLY A 193 -10.83 27.21 21.67
N THR A 194 -9.69 27.65 22.20
CA THR A 194 -8.58 28.19 21.41
C THR A 194 -7.55 27.11 21.12
N THR A 195 -7.27 26.83 19.85
CA THR A 195 -6.34 25.77 19.41
C THR A 195 -4.93 26.30 19.20
N TYR A 196 -3.95 25.55 19.70
CA TYR A 196 -2.52 25.81 19.55
C TYR A 196 -1.85 24.57 18.96
N SER A 197 -1.23 24.71 17.79
CA SER A 197 -0.44 23.64 17.20
C SER A 197 0.90 23.48 17.90
N TYR A 198 1.21 22.24 18.29
CA TYR A 198 2.49 21.86 18.86
C TYR A 198 3.46 21.47 17.73
N PRO A 199 4.71 21.96 17.73
CA PRO A 199 5.65 21.63 16.68
C PRO A 199 6.07 20.16 16.77
N VAL A 200 5.79 19.39 15.71
CA VAL A 200 6.22 17.98 15.57
C VAL A 200 7.28 17.89 14.47
N GLN A 201 8.42 17.27 14.77
CA GLN A 201 9.47 17.06 13.78
C GLN A 201 9.15 15.83 12.91
N PRO A 202 9.59 15.78 11.64
CA PRO A 202 9.45 14.58 10.83
C PRO A 202 10.03 13.35 11.53
N LYS A 203 9.38 12.19 11.38
CA LYS A 203 9.82 10.90 11.97
C LYS A 203 9.88 10.90 13.51
N THR A 204 8.97 11.60 14.16
CA THR A 204 8.82 11.57 15.62
C THR A 204 7.86 10.45 16.03
N TYR A 205 8.34 9.45 16.76
CA TYR A 205 7.51 8.33 17.24
C TYR A 205 7.04 8.50 18.70
N GLN A 206 7.68 9.41 19.42
CA GLN A 206 7.32 9.77 20.79
C GLN A 206 7.51 11.27 21.02
N ILE A 207 6.55 11.88 21.70
CA ILE A 207 6.64 13.24 22.21
C ILE A 207 6.55 13.18 23.73
N ASP A 208 7.59 13.62 24.42
CA ASP A 208 7.52 13.94 25.84
C ASP A 208 6.90 15.33 25.97
N LEU A 209 5.60 15.37 26.30
CA LEU A 209 4.82 16.59 26.31
C LEU A 209 5.16 17.41 27.55
N ASN A 210 5.54 18.66 27.31
CA ASN A 210 5.79 19.67 28.35
C ASN A 210 5.29 21.02 27.86
N TYR A 211 3.97 21.22 27.86
CA TYR A 211 3.32 22.37 27.25
C TYR A 211 2.88 23.39 28.31
N PRO A 212 3.42 24.62 28.31
CA PRO A 212 2.98 25.68 29.22
C PRO A 212 1.57 26.15 28.83
N LEU A 213 0.62 26.03 29.75
CA LEU A 213 -0.75 26.48 29.49
C LEU A 213 -0.83 28.01 29.46
N PRO A 214 -1.70 28.58 28.61
CA PRO A 214 -1.91 30.01 28.54
C PRO A 214 -2.45 30.55 29.89
N GLN A 215 -2.14 31.81 30.19
CA GLN A 215 -2.51 32.50 31.43
C GLN A 215 -3.99 32.91 31.45
N ILE A 216 -4.89 31.94 31.30
CA ILE A 216 -6.33 32.13 31.24
C ILE A 216 -6.94 31.52 32.52
N SER A 217 -7.85 32.24 33.17
CA SER A 217 -8.52 31.78 34.39
C SER A 217 -10.04 32.01 34.28
N PRO A 218 -10.88 30.98 34.49
CA PRO A 218 -10.52 29.58 34.73
C PRO A 218 -10.14 28.85 33.44
N ILE A 219 -9.25 27.86 33.53
CA ILE A 219 -9.18 26.78 32.52
C ILE A 219 -10.38 25.88 32.79
N VAL A 220 -11.14 25.53 31.76
CA VAL A 220 -12.36 24.72 31.85
C VAL A 220 -12.13 23.37 31.18
N SER A 221 -11.52 23.40 30.01
CA SER A 221 -11.18 22.20 29.25
C SER A 221 -9.86 22.37 28.51
N ILE A 222 -9.12 21.27 28.45
CA ILE A 222 -7.98 21.08 27.58
C ILE A 222 -8.31 19.86 26.71
N GLN A 223 -8.31 20.03 25.40
CA GLN A 223 -8.43 18.93 24.44
C GLN A 223 -7.10 18.77 23.72
N ILE A 224 -6.66 17.53 23.58
CA ILE A 224 -5.44 17.15 22.89
C ILE A 224 -5.89 16.31 21.70
N ASP A 225 -5.57 16.74 20.50
CA ASP A 225 -5.86 16.02 19.26
C ASP A 225 -4.53 15.67 18.59
N VAL A 226 -4.32 14.40 18.30
CA VAL A 226 -3.10 13.88 17.68
C VAL A 226 -3.49 13.10 16.43
N GLN A 227 -2.73 13.30 15.36
CA GLN A 227 -2.80 12.49 14.15
C GLN A 227 -1.44 11.89 13.85
N ASP A 228 -1.44 10.62 13.45
CA ASP A 228 -0.24 9.91 12.99
C ASP A 228 0.09 10.21 11.51
N LEU A 229 1.12 9.56 10.98
CA LEU A 229 1.60 9.74 9.61
C LEU A 229 0.59 9.31 8.55
N VAL A 230 -0.21 8.28 8.83
CA VAL A 230 -1.15 7.69 7.86
C VAL A 230 -2.58 8.20 8.01
N GLY A 231 -2.84 9.02 9.03
CA GLY A 231 -4.09 9.69 9.31
C GLY A 231 -4.94 9.05 10.39
N ASN A 232 -4.45 8.11 11.19
CA ASN A 232 -5.16 7.69 12.39
C ASN A 232 -5.12 8.80 13.43
N HIS A 233 -6.21 8.94 14.19
CA HIS A 233 -6.41 10.04 15.13
C HIS A 233 -6.65 9.53 16.55
N ALA A 234 -6.22 10.32 17.53
CA ALA A 234 -6.58 10.15 18.94
C ALA A 234 -6.89 11.51 19.58
N SER A 235 -7.91 11.53 20.42
CA SER A 235 -8.33 12.73 21.14
C SER A 235 -8.48 12.45 22.62
N LEU A 236 -7.98 13.35 23.47
CA LEU A 236 -8.14 13.29 24.92
C LEU A 236 -8.65 14.63 25.44
N VAL A 237 -9.72 14.61 26.23
CA VAL A 237 -10.24 15.80 26.92
C VAL A 237 -9.92 15.70 28.41
N VAL A 238 -9.14 16.65 28.90
CA VAL A 238 -8.87 16.87 30.31
C VAL A 238 -9.77 18.02 30.78
N LEU A 239 -10.73 17.70 31.65
CA LEU A 239 -11.60 18.71 32.26
C LEU A 239 -10.96 19.22 33.55
N ASP A 240 -10.85 20.54 33.68
CA ASP A 240 -10.49 21.15 34.96
C ASP A 240 -11.76 21.24 35.82
N LYS A 241 -12.08 20.14 36.50
CA LYS A 241 -13.11 20.13 37.53
C LYS A 241 -12.44 20.46 38.87
N TYR A 242 -12.56 21.70 39.33
CA TYR A 242 -12.62 21.99 40.77
C TYR A 242 -13.78 21.19 41.40
N LYS A 243 -13.64 19.85 41.61
CA LYS A 243 -14.43 19.02 42.57
C LYS A 243 -14.26 17.49 42.59
N GLN A 244 -13.33 16.82 41.88
CA GLN A 244 -13.14 15.38 42.13
C GLN A 244 -11.77 15.08 42.76
N ALA A 245 -11.76 15.29 44.08
CA ALA A 245 -10.99 14.58 45.09
C ALA A 245 -9.66 13.91 44.65
N ARG A 246 -8.55 14.48 45.13
CA ARG A 246 -7.32 13.80 45.57
C ARG A 246 -7.05 12.44 44.90
N SER A 247 -6.58 12.44 43.64
CA SER A 247 -5.72 11.36 43.15
C SER A 247 -4.96 11.82 41.90
N SER A 248 -3.66 11.58 41.90
CA SER A 248 -2.81 11.58 40.70
C SER A 248 -3.24 10.42 39.80
N SER A 249 -4.24 10.68 38.96
CA SER A 249 -4.74 9.71 37.97
C SER A 249 -4.03 9.95 36.64
N ILE A 250 -3.45 8.91 36.06
CA ILE A 250 -2.97 8.93 34.68
C ILE A 250 -4.20 8.80 33.77
N MET A 251 -4.38 9.75 32.85
CA MET A 251 -5.40 9.62 31.80
C MET A 251 -4.78 9.00 30.55
N LEU A 252 -5.40 7.95 30.04
CA LEU A 252 -4.99 7.24 28.83
C LEU A 252 -6.12 7.33 27.80
N ALA A 253 -5.76 7.64 26.56
CA ALA A 253 -6.65 7.49 25.41
C ALA A 253 -5.98 6.64 24.34
N SER A 254 -6.73 5.66 23.84
CA SER A 254 -6.46 4.90 22.62
C SER A 254 -7.81 4.67 21.95
N ASN A 255 -7.91 4.91 20.64
CA ASN A 255 -9.14 4.59 19.91
C ASN A 255 -9.20 3.08 19.66
N ASP A 256 -10.13 2.40 20.34
CA ASP A 256 -10.49 1.01 20.03
C ASP A 256 -11.34 0.96 18.75
N ILE A 257 -10.96 0.08 17.84
CA ILE A 257 -11.60 -0.16 16.55
C ILE A 257 -13.09 -0.48 16.74
N PHE A 258 -13.97 0.35 16.17
CA PHE A 258 -15.39 0.02 16.00
C PHE A 258 -15.52 -1.18 15.04
N PHE A 259 -15.47 -2.40 15.58
CA PHE A 259 -16.04 -3.56 14.89
C PHE A 259 -17.55 -3.37 14.83
N CYS A 260 -18.05 -2.85 13.71
CA CYS A 260 -19.46 -2.94 13.37
C CYS A 260 -19.80 -4.42 13.12
N LYS A 261 -20.05 -5.17 14.20
CA LYS A 261 -20.69 -6.49 14.12
C LYS A 261 -22.07 -6.27 13.50
N ARG A 262 -22.20 -6.55 12.20
CA ARG A 262 -23.50 -6.71 11.55
C ARG A 262 -24.28 -7.76 12.33
N CYS A 263 -25.31 -7.31 13.03
CA CYS A 263 -26.28 -8.14 13.70
C CYS A 263 -27.06 -8.93 12.64
N SER A 264 -26.79 -10.24 12.53
CA SER A 264 -27.60 -11.14 11.71
C SER A 264 -28.89 -11.47 12.44
N THR A 265 -29.93 -10.67 12.26
CA THR A 265 -31.28 -11.08 12.66
C THR A 265 -31.96 -11.77 11.47
N LYS A 266 -31.91 -13.10 11.47
CA LYS A 266 -32.89 -13.94 10.78
C LYS A 266 -34.28 -13.56 11.31
N LYS A 267 -35.10 -12.89 10.50
CA LYS A 267 -36.56 -12.89 10.68
C LYS A 267 -37.14 -13.96 9.78
N ALA A 268 -37.56 -15.06 10.40
CA ALA A 268 -38.59 -15.93 9.85
C ALA A 268 -39.91 -15.16 9.84
N CYS A 269 -40.60 -15.12 8.71
CA CYS A 269 -42.02 -14.77 8.63
C CYS A 269 -42.77 -16.03 8.20
N ASP A 270 -43.43 -16.65 9.17
CA ASP A 270 -44.57 -17.54 8.95
C ASP A 270 -45.83 -16.70 8.68
N ARG A 271 -46.57 -17.14 7.65
CA ARG A 271 -48.04 -17.14 7.48
C ARG A 271 -48.87 -15.91 7.89
N HIS A 272 -49.50 -15.29 6.89
CA HIS A 272 -50.96 -15.30 6.72
C HIS A 272 -51.32 -15.13 5.24
#